data_AF-A0A2P2JAS4-F1
#
_entry.id   AF-A0A2P2JAS4-F1
#
_cell.length_a   1.000
_cell.length_b   1.000
_cell.length_c   1.000
_cell.angle_alpha   90.00
_cell.angle_beta   90.00
_cell.angle_gamma   90.00
#
_symmetry.space_group_name_H-M   'P 1'
#
loop_
_entity.id
_entity.type
_entity.pdbx_description
1 polymer ?
#
loop_
_entity_poly.entity_id
_entity_poly.type
_entity_poly.pdbx_seq_one_letter_code
_entity_poly.pdbx_strand_id
1 'polypeptide(L)'
;MTGATRGGRQGWIKTATRVFQALRIAVNDELGTLEKSLHTCYECLAPRGRLAVISFHSLEDRVVKQTFINIINSGRRDVGGVEGDGRDLRKTENGIGDYKEAWVKQMVHGPNGTILTKRPITPSNEEESWNRRCRSAKLRVIEKF
;
A
#
# COMPACT_ATOMS: atom_id res chain seq x y z
N MET A 1 26.17 44.05 0.08
CA MET A 1 26.00 42.92 -0.86
C MET A 1 24.95 41.99 -0.26
N THR A 2 23.68 42.16 -0.61
CA THR A 2 22.55 41.43 -0.01
C THR A 2 22.27 40.15 -0.80
N GLY A 3 22.39 38.99 -0.13
CA GLY A 3 22.09 37.68 -0.69
C GLY A 3 20.59 37.48 -0.88
N ALA A 4 20.16 37.28 -2.12
CA ALA A 4 18.77 36.99 -2.44
C ALA A 4 18.35 35.62 -1.86
N THR A 5 17.33 35.63 -1.02
CA THR A 5 16.68 34.47 -0.42
C THR A 5 16.00 33.61 -1.50
N ARG A 6 16.61 32.48 -1.86
CA ARG A 6 16.08 31.47 -2.80
C ARG A 6 14.82 30.72 -2.32
N GLY A 7 14.20 31.13 -1.20
CA GLY A 7 13.14 30.38 -0.50
C GLY A 7 11.75 30.40 -1.17
N GLY A 8 11.41 31.44 -1.93
CA GLY A 8 10.03 31.62 -2.44
C GLY A 8 9.63 30.67 -3.58
N ARG A 9 10.55 30.40 -4.52
CA ARG A 9 10.26 29.61 -5.73
C ARG A 9 10.04 28.12 -5.43
N GLN A 10 10.77 27.58 -4.46
CA GLN A 10 10.71 26.16 -4.11
C GLN A 10 9.40 25.80 -3.38
N GLY A 11 8.85 26.73 -2.60
CA GLY A 11 7.54 26.56 -1.95
C GLY A 11 6.41 26.50 -2.97
N TRP A 12 6.40 27.43 -3.93
CA TRP A 12 5.40 27.48 -5.00
C TRP A 12 5.34 26.20 -5.83
N ILE A 13 6.50 25.65 -6.21
CA ILE A 13 6.58 24.39 -6.97
C ILE A 13 5.89 23.25 -6.20
N LYS A 14 6.14 23.12 -4.89
CA LYS A 14 5.51 22.07 -4.06
C LYS A 14 3.99 22.24 -3.99
N THR A 15 3.51 23.48 -3.86
CA THR A 15 2.07 23.77 -3.84
C THR A 15 1.43 23.44 -5.18
N ALA A 16 1.99 23.93 -6.29
CA ALA A 16 1.48 23.64 -7.63
C ALA A 16 1.45 22.13 -7.92
N THR A 17 2.53 21.40 -7.58
CA THR A 17 2.58 19.94 -7.74
C THR A 17 1.41 19.23 -7.02
N ARG A 18 1.07 19.64 -5.79
CA ARG A 18 -0.06 19.07 -5.05
C ARG A 18 -1.41 19.41 -5.67
N VAL A 19 -1.57 20.63 -6.19
CA VAL A 19 -2.80 21.06 -6.88
C VAL A 19 -3.01 20.27 -8.17
N PHE A 20 -1.98 20.18 -9.02
CA PHE A 20 -2.06 19.39 -10.26
C PHE A 20 -2.25 17.89 -9.98
N GLN A 21 -1.65 17.37 -8.91
CA GLN A 21 -1.90 16.00 -8.46
C GLN A 21 -3.37 15.81 -8.08
N ALA A 22 -3.95 16.72 -7.28
CA ALA A 22 -5.35 16.64 -6.87
C ALA A 22 -6.29 16.73 -8.08
N LEU A 23 -6.03 17.64 -9.02
CA LEU A 23 -6.79 17.76 -10.25
C LEU A 23 -6.70 16.48 -11.09
N ARG A 24 -5.51 15.92 -11.26
CA ARG A 24 -5.29 14.66 -11.99
C ARG A 24 -6.10 13.51 -11.38
N ILE A 25 -6.05 13.38 -10.05
CA ILE A 25 -6.80 12.37 -9.31
C ILE A 25 -8.31 12.54 -9.53
N ALA A 26 -8.81 13.76 -9.37
CA ALA A 26 -10.24 14.05 -9.44
C ALA A 26 -10.81 13.92 -10.86
N VAL A 27 -10.10 14.43 -11.86
CA VAL A 27 -10.55 14.42 -13.26
C VAL A 27 -10.60 13.00 -13.82
N ASN A 28 -9.67 12.13 -13.43
CA ASN A 28 -9.58 10.77 -13.95
C ASN A 28 -10.21 9.71 -13.01
N ASP A 29 -10.88 10.13 -11.93
CA ASP A 29 -11.38 9.23 -10.87
C ASP A 29 -10.35 8.15 -10.48
N GLU A 30 -9.09 8.55 -10.28
CA GLU A 30 -7.97 7.60 -10.20
C GLU A 30 -8.12 6.68 -8.98
N LEU A 31 -8.55 7.22 -7.84
CA LEU A 31 -8.70 6.44 -6.60
C LEU A 31 -9.91 5.50 -6.65
N GLY A 32 -11.04 5.95 -7.18
CA GLY A 32 -12.24 5.11 -7.33
C GLY A 32 -12.01 3.98 -8.33
N THR A 33 -11.35 4.27 -9.44
CA THR A 33 -10.94 3.27 -10.45
C THR A 33 -9.95 2.27 -9.86
N LEU A 34 -8.98 2.74 -9.08
CA LEU A 34 -8.02 1.87 -8.40
C LEU A 34 -8.73 0.90 -7.45
N GLU A 35 -9.58 1.39 -6.55
CA GLU A 35 -10.30 0.53 -5.60
C GLU A 35 -11.12 -0.56 -6.30
N LYS A 36 -11.93 -0.18 -7.29
CA LYS A 36 -12.77 -1.13 -8.06
C LYS A 36 -11.90 -2.17 -8.79
N SER A 37 -10.84 -1.73 -9.46
CA SER A 37 -9.96 -2.62 -10.22
C SER A 37 -9.22 -3.61 -9.31
N LEU A 38 -8.83 -3.22 -8.09
CA LEU A 38 -8.21 -4.15 -7.13
C LEU A 38 -9.15 -5.29 -6.76
N HIS A 39 -10.44 -5.00 -6.52
CA HIS A 39 -11.44 -6.02 -6.23
C HIS A 39 -11.64 -6.96 -7.43
N THR A 40 -11.89 -6.41 -8.62
CA THR A 40 -12.08 -7.22 -9.83
C THR A 40 -10.86 -8.07 -10.16
N CYS A 41 -9.65 -7.50 -10.10
CA CYS A 41 -8.41 -8.24 -10.33
C CYS A 41 -8.25 -9.40 -9.36
N TYR A 42 -8.56 -9.18 -8.07
CA TYR A 42 -8.47 -10.23 -7.05
C TYR A 42 -9.49 -11.36 -7.29
N GLU A 43 -10.72 -11.02 -7.64
CA GLU A 43 -11.76 -12.00 -7.97
C GLU A 43 -11.35 -12.88 -9.15
N CYS A 44 -10.73 -12.30 -10.18
CA CYS A 44 -10.24 -13.01 -11.37
C CYS A 44 -8.99 -13.87 -11.13
N LEU A 45 -8.28 -13.73 -10.00
CA LEU A 45 -7.11 -14.57 -9.72
C LEU A 45 -7.52 -16.04 -9.55
N ALA A 46 -6.71 -16.94 -10.12
CA ALA A 46 -6.75 -18.35 -9.77
C ALA A 46 -6.36 -18.54 -8.28
N PRO A 47 -6.73 -19.68 -7.66
CA PRO A 47 -6.18 -20.06 -6.36
C PRO A 47 -4.65 -19.99 -6.38
N ARG A 48 -4.06 -19.47 -5.31
CA ARG A 48 -2.61 -19.15 -5.20
C ARG A 48 -2.10 -18.08 -6.17
N GLY A 49 -2.97 -17.44 -6.94
CA GLY A 49 -2.64 -16.31 -7.80
C GLY A 49 -2.21 -15.10 -6.97
N ARG A 50 -1.34 -14.25 -7.53
CA ARG A 50 -0.80 -13.07 -6.86
C ARG A 50 -1.18 -11.80 -7.59
N LEU A 51 -1.59 -10.78 -6.84
CA LEU A 51 -1.79 -9.43 -7.32
C LEU A 51 -0.69 -8.53 -6.75
N ALA A 52 0.13 -7.97 -7.63
CA ALA A 52 1.19 -7.02 -7.31
C ALA A 52 0.79 -5.62 -7.80
N VAL A 53 0.92 -4.62 -6.93
CA VAL A 53 0.50 -3.24 -7.21
C VAL A 53 1.62 -2.28 -6.87
N ILE A 54 1.97 -1.40 -7.82
CA ILE A 54 2.92 -0.31 -7.61
C ILE A 54 2.14 1.01 -7.55
N SER A 55 2.30 1.74 -6.45
CA SER A 55 1.70 3.07 -6.25
C SER A 55 2.77 4.14 -6.12
N PHE A 56 2.51 5.36 -6.60
CA PHE A 56 3.51 6.45 -6.62
C PHE A 56 3.23 7.54 -5.60
N HIS A 57 2.00 7.62 -5.09
CA HIS A 57 1.66 8.57 -4.04
C HIS A 57 0.93 7.96 -2.84
N SER A 58 0.90 8.70 -1.74
CA SER A 58 0.37 8.22 -0.45
C SER A 58 -1.11 7.86 -0.50
N LEU A 59 -1.92 8.58 -1.27
CA LEU A 59 -3.35 8.27 -1.40
C LEU A 59 -3.59 6.91 -2.08
N GLU A 60 -2.91 6.61 -3.19
CA GLU A 60 -2.95 5.29 -3.85
C GLU A 60 -2.47 4.18 -2.89
N ASP A 61 -1.29 4.33 -2.27
CA ASP A 61 -0.75 3.31 -1.35
C ASP A 61 -1.70 3.01 -0.18
N ARG A 62 -2.38 4.05 0.30
CA ARG A 62 -3.41 3.92 1.35
C ARG A 62 -4.60 3.11 0.85
N VAL A 63 -5.11 3.40 -0.34
CA VAL A 63 -6.21 2.62 -0.95
C VAL A 63 -5.79 1.17 -1.10
N VAL A 64 -4.64 0.88 -1.71
CA VAL A 64 -4.12 -0.49 -1.90
C VAL A 64 -4.03 -1.23 -0.57
N LYS A 65 -3.42 -0.60 0.45
CA LYS A 65 -3.27 -1.20 1.78
C LYS A 65 -4.62 -1.54 2.39
N GLN A 66 -5.58 -0.62 2.35
CA GLN A 66 -6.89 -0.85 2.97
C GLN A 66 -7.70 -1.89 2.22
N THR A 67 -7.71 -1.84 0.88
CA THR A 67 -8.39 -2.85 0.06
C THR A 67 -7.82 -4.25 0.32
N PHE A 68 -6.49 -4.40 0.41
CA PHE A 68 -5.88 -5.69 0.73
C PHE A 68 -6.28 -6.21 2.12
N ILE A 69 -6.29 -5.33 3.13
CA ILE A 69 -6.75 -5.69 4.49
C ILE A 69 -8.22 -6.09 4.48
N ASN A 70 -9.07 -5.36 3.75
CA ASN A 70 -10.49 -5.68 3.65
C ASN A 70 -10.68 -7.05 2.98
N ILE A 71 -10.02 -7.30 1.86
CA ILE A 71 -10.11 -8.55 1.09
C ILE A 71 -9.78 -9.76 1.98
N ILE A 72 -8.62 -9.75 2.66
CA ILE A 72 -8.21 -10.91 3.48
C ILE A 72 -9.16 -11.16 4.65
N ASN A 73 -9.86 -10.14 5.14
CA ASN A 73 -10.77 -10.22 6.29
C ASN A 73 -12.24 -10.46 5.92
N SER A 74 -12.63 -10.44 4.64
CA SER A 74 -14.05 -10.44 4.22
C SER A 74 -14.83 -11.74 4.51
N GLY A 75 -14.28 -12.69 5.28
CA GLY A 75 -14.87 -13.99 5.65
C GLY A 75 -15.66 -14.03 6.97
N ARG A 76 -16.03 -12.89 7.56
CA ARG A 76 -16.92 -12.81 8.76
C ARG A 76 -18.11 -11.89 8.53
N ARG A 77 -19.00 -12.25 7.60
CA ARG A 77 -20.34 -11.66 7.54
C ARG A 77 -21.41 -12.73 7.70
N ASP A 78 -21.46 -13.29 8.91
CA ASP A 78 -22.70 -13.84 9.45
C ASP A 78 -23.04 -13.06 10.74
N VAL A 79 -24.12 -12.29 10.62
CA VAL A 79 -25.10 -11.83 11.63
C VAL A 79 -24.61 -11.31 12.99
N GLY A 80 -24.94 -10.04 13.30
CA GLY A 80 -25.10 -9.54 14.68
C GLY A 80 -24.10 -8.46 15.06
N GLY A 81 -24.61 -7.26 15.37
CA GLY A 81 -23.81 -6.10 15.76
C GLY A 81 -23.14 -6.22 17.12
N VAL A 82 -22.22 -5.29 17.37
CA VAL A 82 -21.94 -4.54 18.62
C VAL A 82 -20.67 -3.73 18.38
N GLU A 83 -20.74 -2.43 18.68
CA GLU A 83 -19.57 -1.53 18.75
C GLU A 83 -18.56 -2.04 19.78
N GLY A 84 -17.27 -2.05 19.46
CA GLY A 84 -16.24 -2.57 20.35
C GLY A 84 -14.83 -2.10 20.03
N ASP A 85 -14.43 -1.07 20.76
CA ASP A 85 -13.12 -0.72 21.30
C ASP A 85 -11.86 -1.42 20.74
N GLY A 86 -10.83 -0.61 20.54
CA GLY A 86 -9.51 -1.10 20.20
C GLY A 86 -8.93 -1.98 21.30
N ARG A 87 -8.34 -3.12 20.91
CA ARG A 87 -7.01 -3.57 21.33
C ARG A 87 -6.69 -4.99 20.84
N ASP A 88 -5.38 -5.19 20.72
CA ASP A 88 -4.63 -6.43 20.86
C ASP A 88 -4.68 -7.50 19.77
N LEU A 89 -3.71 -7.39 18.86
CA LEU A 89 -3.16 -8.54 18.14
C LEU A 89 -2.22 -9.29 19.08
N ARG A 90 -2.75 -10.36 19.69
CA ARG A 90 -2.02 -11.29 20.55
C ARG A 90 -0.75 -11.79 19.86
N LYS A 91 0.40 -11.50 20.47
CA LYS A 91 1.65 -12.22 20.28
C LYS A 91 1.45 -13.71 20.59
N THR A 92 2.02 -14.57 19.78
CA THR A 92 2.49 -15.88 20.21
C THR A 92 3.96 -15.98 19.84
N GLU A 93 4.77 -16.30 20.83
CA GLU A 93 6.24 -16.42 20.77
C GLU A 93 6.63 -17.91 20.85
N ASN A 94 7.84 -18.19 20.36
CA ASN A 94 8.69 -19.41 20.50
C ASN A 94 8.47 -20.49 19.42
N GLY A 95 9.47 -21.04 18.72
CA GLY A 95 10.95 -20.95 18.67
C GLY A 95 11.40 -22.07 17.69
N ILE A 96 12.39 -21.93 16.80
CA ILE A 96 13.83 -22.24 16.93
C ILE A 96 14.42 -21.96 15.52
N GLY A 97 15.65 -21.45 15.48
CA GLY A 97 16.20 -20.67 14.37
C GLY A 97 16.24 -21.29 12.98
N ASP A 98 16.05 -20.42 11.98
CA ASP A 98 16.83 -20.45 10.74
C ASP A 98 16.72 -19.06 10.09
N TYR A 99 17.75 -18.62 9.38
CA TYR A 99 17.90 -17.27 8.77
C TYR A 99 16.79 -16.88 7.76
N LYS A 100 15.80 -17.75 7.57
CA LYS A 100 14.55 -17.53 6.85
C LYS A 100 13.48 -16.77 7.64
N GLU A 101 13.53 -16.71 8.97
CA GLU A 101 12.37 -16.22 9.74
C GLU A 101 12.16 -14.69 9.79
N ALA A 102 13.18 -13.89 9.47
CA ALA A 102 13.08 -12.44 9.59
C ALA A 102 12.15 -11.81 8.54
N TRP A 103 12.07 -12.38 7.34
CA TRP A 103 11.16 -11.90 6.27
C TRP A 103 9.76 -12.53 6.37
N VAL A 104 9.65 -13.76 6.89
CA VAL A 104 8.37 -14.45 7.12
C VAL A 104 7.51 -13.74 8.19
N LYS A 105 8.13 -13.01 9.13
CA LYS A 105 7.43 -12.16 10.12
C LYS A 105 6.71 -10.93 9.53
N GLN A 106 6.73 -10.74 8.21
CA GLN A 106 6.12 -9.60 7.52
C GLN A 106 4.90 -9.96 6.65
N MET A 107 4.31 -11.15 6.84
CA MET A 107 3.08 -11.53 6.15
C MET A 107 1.86 -11.32 7.04
N VAL A 108 0.71 -10.96 6.44
CA VAL A 108 -0.57 -10.83 7.15
C VAL A 108 -1.55 -11.81 6.52
N HIS A 109 -1.94 -12.81 7.30
CA HIS A 109 -2.86 -13.87 6.86
C HIS A 109 -4.29 -13.51 7.24
N GLY A 110 -5.25 -13.82 6.37
CA GLY A 110 -6.67 -13.79 6.66
C GLY A 110 -7.39 -14.92 5.95
N PRO A 111 -8.68 -15.19 6.24
CA PRO A 111 -9.42 -16.32 5.68
C PRO A 111 -9.45 -16.39 4.15
N ASN A 112 -9.35 -15.25 3.47
CA ASN A 112 -9.50 -15.21 2.01
C ASN A 112 -8.19 -15.10 1.25
N GLY A 113 -7.04 -14.91 1.92
CA GLY A 113 -5.75 -14.67 1.28
C GLY A 113 -4.66 -14.21 2.24
N THR A 114 -3.46 -13.98 1.71
CA THR A 114 -2.31 -13.50 2.49
C THR A 114 -1.68 -12.28 1.84
N ILE A 115 -1.50 -11.21 2.62
CA ILE A 115 -0.68 -10.06 2.24
C ILE A 115 0.79 -10.46 2.44
N LEU A 116 1.56 -10.52 1.36
CA LEU A 116 2.97 -10.91 1.39
C LEU A 116 3.88 -9.77 1.86
N THR A 117 3.42 -8.53 1.75
CA THR A 117 4.21 -7.31 2.04
C THR A 117 3.53 -6.45 3.12
N LYS A 118 3.77 -6.73 4.41
CA LYS A 118 3.27 -5.88 5.52
C LYS A 118 3.77 -4.44 5.40
N ARG A 119 5.04 -4.27 5.01
CA ARG A 119 5.62 -2.99 4.60
C ARG A 119 5.79 -2.99 3.07
N PRO A 120 5.54 -1.86 2.39
CA PRO A 120 5.73 -1.79 0.95
C PRO A 120 7.21 -1.97 0.61
N ILE A 121 7.49 -2.62 -0.51
CA ILE A 121 8.83 -2.67 -1.10
C ILE A 121 9.06 -1.33 -1.81
N THR A 122 10.18 -0.67 -1.51
CA THR A 122 10.57 0.61 -2.10
C THR A 122 11.80 0.42 -3.01
N PRO A 123 12.02 1.31 -3.98
CA PRO A 123 13.23 1.30 -4.82
C PRO A 123 14.52 1.32 -3.99
N SER A 124 15.59 0.81 -4.59
CA SER A 124 16.94 0.97 -4.05
C SER A 124 17.53 2.34 -4.42
N ASN A 125 18.56 2.79 -3.69
CA ASN A 125 19.28 4.03 -4.03
C ASN A 125 19.89 3.98 -5.44
N GLU A 126 20.32 2.81 -5.88
CA GLU A 126 20.82 2.59 -7.23
C GLU A 126 19.71 2.81 -8.26
N GLU A 127 18.51 2.25 -8.04
CA GLU A 127 17.35 2.46 -8.91
C GLU A 127 16.95 3.93 -9.02
N GLU A 128 16.93 4.64 -7.89
CA GLU A 128 16.59 6.07 -7.87
C GLU A 128 17.59 6.94 -8.64
N SER A 129 18.85 6.52 -8.73
CA SER A 129 19.92 7.28 -9.40
C SER A 129 19.71 7.37 -10.91
N TRP A 130 19.22 6.31 -11.55
CA TRP A 130 18.97 6.28 -13.00
C TRP A 130 17.49 6.44 -13.35
N ASN A 131 16.56 6.14 -12.44
CA ASN A 131 15.12 6.36 -12.62
C ASN A 131 14.53 7.27 -11.54
N ARG A 132 14.63 8.57 -11.75
CA ARG A 132 14.09 9.56 -10.80
C ARG A 132 12.57 9.44 -10.54
N ARG A 133 11.81 8.81 -11.45
CA ARG A 133 10.35 8.61 -11.30
C ARG A 133 10.03 7.50 -10.29
N CYS A 134 10.95 6.57 -10.02
CA CYS A 134 10.69 5.49 -9.08
C CYS A 134 10.74 5.93 -7.61
N ARG A 135 11.43 7.02 -7.26
CA ARG A 135 11.63 7.53 -5.88
C ARG A 135 10.45 7.39 -4.90
N SER A 136 9.21 7.52 -5.38
CA SER A 136 8.00 7.47 -4.53
C SER A 136 7.21 6.16 -4.64
N ALA A 137 7.67 5.24 -5.49
CA ALA A 137 7.07 3.94 -5.77
C ALA A 137 7.02 3.08 -4.51
N LYS A 138 5.89 2.39 -4.36
CA LYS A 138 5.63 1.43 -3.28
C LYS A 138 4.96 0.22 -3.89
N LEU A 139 5.63 -0.91 -3.82
CA LEU A 139 5.12 -2.20 -4.27
C LEU A 139 4.47 -2.93 -3.09
N ARG A 140 3.24 -3.40 -3.30
CA ARG A 140 2.52 -4.29 -2.38
C ARG A 140 2.03 -5.53 -3.12
N VAL A 141 2.01 -6.67 -2.43
CA VAL A 141 1.59 -7.96 -3.00
C VAL A 141 0.62 -8.68 -2.06
N ILE A 142 -0.46 -9.23 -2.65
CA ILE A 142 -1.42 -10.13 -2.01
C ILE A 142 -1.48 -11.45 -2.80
N GLU A 143 -1.61 -12.57 -2.11
CA GLU A 143 -1.84 -13.91 -2.67
C GLU A 143 -3.26 -14.37 -2.31
N LYS A 144 -4.01 -14.82 -3.32
CA LYS A 144 -5.34 -15.43 -3.15
C LYS A 144 -5.20 -16.87 -2.69
N PHE A 145 -6.08 -17.31 -1.80
CA PHE A 145 -6.16 -18.72 -1.41
C PHE A 145 -6.83 -19.57 -2.48
#